data_AF-A0A0F9S745-F1
#
_entry.id   AF-A0A0F9S745-F1
#
_cell.length_a   1.000
_cell.length_b   1.000
_cell.length_c   1.000
_cell.angle_alpha   90.00
_cell.angle_beta   90.00
_cell.angle_gamma   90.00
#
_symmetry.space_group_name_H-M   'P 1'
#
loop_
_entity.id
_entity.type
_entity.pdbx_description
1 polymer ?
#
loop_
_entity_poly.entity_id
_entity_poly.type
_entity_poly.pdbx_seq_one_letter_code
_entity_poly.pdbx_strand_id
1 'polypeptide(L)'
;MKWSEEIFFSLNLTRIKYGMFEEIIRVTFLIFPLMWVIGYFVQIFITKKAIDKELGYFSPIVNALTCIGVVVHEFSHQITCIIVGMPTKGFSVAFRDMFGRVNPHGHVIPDQPYQSTLIQILLVSLAPLLIGTWLVYFSLMVAFSPLCEPIYRIIAVVFCISVILAITPSTPDIRLIGTVYKNDPEYSLYQIFLVALSFLALWASVDMLHWYFPLEYLYYFFLIVCYYAFKYLFKGIMLVYSKITIKKEKYKPKRFKRFARRRFRPRRIRYEEVRR
;
A
#
# COMPACT_ATOMS: atom_id res chain seq x y z
N MET A 1 15.65 28.45 42.90
CA MET A 1 14.31 28.65 42.30
C MET A 1 14.29 28.52 40.77
N LYS A 2 15.36 28.82 40.02
CA LYS A 2 15.45 28.55 38.56
C LYS A 2 15.39 27.06 38.16
N TRP A 3 15.92 26.17 38.99
CA TRP A 3 15.97 24.73 38.69
C TRP A 3 14.58 24.06 38.61
N SER A 4 13.59 24.55 39.35
CA SER A 4 12.23 23.98 39.29
C SER A 4 11.49 24.38 38.00
N GLU A 5 11.79 25.54 37.42
CA GLU A 5 11.18 26.01 36.17
C GLU A 5 11.71 25.25 34.95
N GLU A 6 13.02 24.97 34.91
CA GLU A 6 13.63 24.17 33.83
C GLU A 6 13.13 22.71 33.83
N ILE A 7 12.98 22.10 35.01
CA ILE A 7 12.44 20.74 35.15
C ILE A 7 10.96 20.71 34.72
N PHE A 8 10.16 21.70 35.11
CA PHE A 8 8.75 21.77 34.73
C PHE A 8 8.56 21.99 33.22
N PHE A 9 9.41 22.83 32.60
CA PHE A 9 9.39 23.06 31.16
C PHE A 9 9.81 21.81 30.37
N SER A 10 10.85 21.11 30.83
CA SER A 10 11.32 19.86 30.23
C SER A 10 10.27 18.74 30.30
N LEU A 11 9.57 18.61 31.43
CA LEU A 11 8.49 17.64 31.63
C LEU A 11 7.25 17.95 30.78
N ASN A 12 6.90 19.23 30.61
CA ASN A 12 5.79 19.60 29.71
C ASN A 12 6.14 19.37 28.24
N LEU A 13 7.38 19.65 27.82
CA LEU A 13 7.84 19.39 26.45
C LEU A 13 7.85 17.90 26.11
N THR A 14 8.28 17.03 27.03
CA THR A 14 8.21 15.58 26.82
C THR A 14 6.76 15.14 26.73
N ARG A 15 5.88 15.55 27.64
CA ARG A 15 4.45 15.19 27.61
C ARG A 15 3.75 15.60 26.31
N ILE A 16 4.04 16.80 25.80
CA ILE A 16 3.49 17.30 24.52
C ILE A 16 4.00 16.45 23.33
N LYS A 17 5.28 16.06 23.33
CA LYS A 17 5.86 15.24 22.26
C LYS A 17 5.30 13.81 22.22
N TYR A 18 5.14 13.17 23.38
CA TYR A 18 4.55 11.83 23.47
C TYR A 18 3.09 11.81 23.04
N GLY A 19 2.30 12.80 23.47
CA GLY A 19 0.88 12.92 23.07
C GLY A 19 0.73 13.08 21.57
N MET A 20 1.50 13.96 20.95
CA MET A 20 1.43 14.23 19.52
C MET A 20 1.79 13.01 18.65
N PHE A 21 2.81 12.23 19.04
CA PHE A 21 3.20 11.03 18.30
C PHE A 21 2.15 9.93 18.36
N GLU A 22 1.60 9.66 19.55
CA GLU A 22 0.52 8.68 19.69
C GLU A 22 -0.73 9.09 18.92
N GLU A 23 -1.08 10.38 18.94
CA GLU A 23 -2.22 10.92 18.20
C GLU A 23 -2.03 10.76 16.70
N ILE A 24 -0.87 11.12 16.16
CA ILE A 24 -0.57 10.98 14.73
C ILE A 24 -0.66 9.52 14.28
N ILE A 25 -0.06 8.60 15.03
CA ILE A 25 -0.13 7.17 14.73
C ILE A 25 -1.57 6.69 14.80
N ARG A 26 -2.31 7.03 15.87
CA ARG A 26 -3.72 6.62 16.00
C ARG A 26 -4.55 7.15 14.84
N VAL A 27 -4.42 8.43 14.49
CA VAL A 27 -5.16 9.06 13.38
C VAL A 27 -4.80 8.39 12.06
N THR A 28 -3.52 8.16 11.79
CA THR A 28 -3.07 7.56 10.52
C THR A 28 -3.44 6.08 10.41
N PHE A 29 -3.35 5.31 11.50
CA PHE A 29 -3.79 3.91 11.49
C PHE A 29 -5.30 3.76 11.45
N LEU A 30 -6.07 4.75 11.91
CA LEU A 30 -7.53 4.75 11.84
C LEU A 30 -8.06 5.27 10.50
N ILE A 31 -7.38 6.21 9.85
CA ILE A 31 -7.86 6.82 8.61
C ILE A 31 -7.87 5.80 7.46
N PHE A 32 -6.88 4.90 7.36
CA PHE A 32 -6.85 3.92 6.26
C PHE A 32 -8.00 2.88 6.35
N PRO A 33 -8.26 2.21 7.49
CA PRO A 33 -9.42 1.33 7.63
C PRO A 33 -10.74 2.08 7.44
N LEU A 34 -10.84 3.31 7.96
CA LEU A 34 -12.04 4.13 7.78
C LEU A 34 -12.29 4.43 6.30
N MET A 35 -11.25 4.87 5.57
CA MET A 35 -11.34 5.15 4.14
C MET A 35 -11.66 3.90 3.32
N TRP A 36 -11.11 2.74 3.70
CA TRP A 36 -11.50 1.47 3.09
C TRP A 36 -12.99 1.21 3.32
N VAL A 37 -13.47 1.29 4.55
CA VAL A 37 -14.89 1.06 4.86
C VAL A 37 -15.78 2.02 4.07
N ILE A 38 -15.47 3.33 4.07
CA ILE A 38 -16.21 4.33 3.30
C ILE A 38 -16.21 3.99 1.80
N GLY A 39 -15.04 3.70 1.22
CA GLY A 39 -14.91 3.33 -0.19
C GLY A 39 -15.72 2.08 -0.54
N TYR A 40 -15.71 1.07 0.34
CA TYR A 40 -16.47 -0.16 0.18
C TYR A 40 -17.98 0.09 0.20
N PHE A 41 -18.46 0.91 1.15
CA PHE A 41 -19.86 1.34 1.20
C PHE A 41 -20.24 2.11 -0.07
N VAL A 42 -19.44 3.08 -0.49
CA VAL A 42 -19.68 3.86 -1.71
C VAL A 42 -19.75 2.97 -2.94
N GLN A 43 -18.84 2.00 -3.06
CA GLN A 43 -18.82 1.07 -4.19
C GLN A 43 -20.08 0.20 -4.25
N ILE A 44 -20.55 -0.32 -3.12
CA ILE A 44 -21.76 -1.15 -3.04
C ILE A 44 -23.02 -0.35 -3.31
N PHE A 45 -23.17 0.81 -2.67
CA PHE A 45 -24.44 1.54 -2.68
C PHE A 45 -24.57 2.51 -3.85
N ILE A 46 -23.47 3.07 -4.35
CA ILE A 46 -23.49 4.10 -5.40
C ILE A 46 -23.01 3.52 -6.71
N THR A 47 -21.78 3.01 -6.77
CA THR A 47 -21.17 2.59 -8.05
C THR A 47 -21.92 1.43 -8.68
N LYS A 48 -22.28 0.40 -7.90
CA LYS A 48 -23.05 -0.75 -8.42
C LYS A 48 -24.41 -0.32 -8.98
N LYS A 49 -25.16 0.50 -8.24
CA LYS A 49 -26.45 1.04 -8.69
C LYS A 49 -26.33 1.95 -9.91
N ALA A 50 -25.23 2.70 -10.02
CA ALA A 50 -24.95 3.54 -11.18
C ALA A 50 -24.73 2.70 -12.45
N ILE A 51 -23.99 1.60 -12.33
CA ILE A 51 -23.71 0.65 -13.42
C ILE A 51 -24.99 -0.07 -13.86
N ASP A 52 -25.81 -0.49 -12.90
CA ASP A 52 -27.09 -1.16 -13.15
C ASP A 52 -28.20 -0.19 -13.63
N LYS A 53 -27.86 1.09 -13.86
CA LYS A 53 -28.75 2.19 -14.27
C LYS A 53 -29.92 2.47 -13.31
N GLU A 54 -29.86 1.97 -12.09
CA GLU A 54 -30.89 2.19 -11.06
C GLU A 54 -30.95 3.64 -10.57
N LEU A 55 -29.88 4.41 -10.76
CA LEU A 55 -29.82 5.84 -10.42
C LEU A 55 -30.49 6.77 -11.45
N GLY A 56 -31.04 6.22 -12.54
CA GLY A 56 -31.71 7.00 -13.59
C GLY A 56 -30.82 8.09 -14.18
N TYR A 57 -31.27 9.35 -14.10
CA TYR A 57 -30.59 10.52 -14.67
C TYR A 57 -29.18 10.79 -14.12
N PHE A 58 -28.87 10.32 -12.91
CA PHE A 58 -27.56 10.55 -12.30
C PHE A 58 -26.49 9.55 -12.73
N SER A 59 -26.87 8.43 -13.36
CA SER A 59 -25.92 7.37 -13.78
C SER A 59 -24.78 7.89 -14.67
N PRO A 60 -25.00 8.74 -15.70
CA PRO A 60 -23.92 9.26 -16.53
C PRO A 60 -22.91 10.12 -15.75
N ILE A 61 -23.39 10.93 -14.80
CA ILE A 61 -22.55 11.81 -13.98
C ILE A 61 -21.67 10.95 -13.06
N VAL A 62 -22.28 9.98 -12.36
CA VAL A 62 -21.53 9.07 -11.49
C VAL A 62 -20.52 8.26 -12.29
N ASN A 63 -20.89 7.75 -13.48
CA ASN A 63 -19.96 7.00 -14.32
C ASN A 63 -18.78 7.86 -14.81
N ALA A 64 -18.99 9.12 -15.14
CA ALA A 64 -17.90 10.04 -15.50
C ALA A 64 -16.96 10.30 -14.31
N LEU A 65 -17.52 10.53 -13.11
CA LEU A 65 -16.73 10.70 -11.89
C LEU A 65 -15.96 9.43 -11.52
N THR A 66 -16.59 8.26 -11.61
CA THR A 66 -15.93 6.97 -11.39
C THR A 66 -14.80 6.76 -12.39
N CYS A 67 -14.97 7.15 -13.67
CA CYS A 67 -13.91 7.03 -14.66
C CYS A 67 -12.66 7.84 -14.29
N ILE A 68 -12.82 9.08 -13.82
CA ILE A 68 -11.69 9.89 -13.33
C ILE A 68 -11.02 9.20 -12.14
N GLY A 69 -11.82 8.62 -11.23
CA GLY A 69 -11.31 7.89 -10.08
C GLY A 69 -10.51 6.64 -10.47
N VAL A 70 -10.99 5.90 -11.47
CA VAL A 70 -10.31 4.73 -12.03
C VAL A 70 -8.98 5.13 -12.67
N VAL A 71 -8.89 6.27 -13.35
CA VAL A 71 -7.59 6.77 -13.84
C VAL A 71 -6.61 6.98 -12.69
N VAL A 72 -7.04 7.61 -11.60
CA VAL A 72 -6.21 7.80 -10.40
C VAL A 72 -5.84 6.46 -9.76
N HIS A 73 -6.77 5.50 -9.74
CA HIS A 73 -6.57 4.15 -9.23
C HIS A 73 -5.45 3.42 -9.99
N GLU A 74 -5.53 3.35 -11.31
CA GLU A 74 -4.50 2.71 -12.15
C GLU A 74 -3.17 3.45 -12.10
N PHE A 75 -3.21 4.79 -12.04
CA PHE A 75 -2.00 5.59 -11.90
C PHE A 75 -1.30 5.32 -10.56
N SER A 76 -2.06 5.09 -9.48
CA SER A 76 -1.54 4.73 -8.16
C SER A 76 -0.82 3.38 -8.20
N HIS A 77 -1.40 2.39 -8.88
CA HIS A 77 -0.74 1.10 -9.16
C HIS A 77 0.56 1.30 -9.93
N GLN A 78 0.55 2.12 -10.99
CA GLN A 78 1.73 2.38 -11.81
C GLN A 78 2.87 3.04 -11.02
N ILE A 79 2.58 4.12 -10.28
CA ILE A 79 3.56 4.79 -9.42
C ILE A 79 4.18 3.78 -8.47
N THR A 80 3.35 2.96 -7.82
CA THR A 80 3.83 2.02 -6.83
C THR A 80 4.65 0.90 -7.47
N CYS A 81 4.25 0.42 -8.65
CA CYS A 81 5.06 -0.50 -9.45
C CYS A 81 6.47 0.05 -9.73
N ILE A 82 6.58 1.32 -10.13
CA ILE A 82 7.88 1.99 -10.36
C ILE A 82 8.70 2.03 -9.07
N ILE A 83 8.09 2.47 -7.96
CA ILE A 83 8.77 2.59 -6.65
C ILE A 83 9.30 1.23 -6.18
N VAL A 84 8.51 0.17 -6.32
CA VAL A 84 8.89 -1.16 -5.85
C VAL A 84 9.77 -1.95 -6.84
N GLY A 85 10.13 -1.35 -7.98
CA GLY A 85 10.96 -1.96 -9.01
C GLY A 85 10.26 -3.08 -9.79
N MET A 86 8.94 -2.97 -9.97
CA MET A 86 8.15 -3.83 -10.84
C MET A 86 7.95 -3.15 -12.20
N PRO A 87 8.65 -3.56 -13.27
CA PRO A 87 8.52 -2.93 -14.57
C PRO A 87 7.11 -3.13 -15.15
N THR A 88 6.55 -2.04 -15.67
CA THR A 88 5.24 -1.99 -16.31
C THR A 88 5.36 -1.33 -17.66
N LYS A 89 4.58 -1.78 -18.65
CA LYS A 89 4.53 -1.14 -19.97
C LYS A 89 3.67 0.13 -19.97
N GLY A 90 2.83 0.28 -18.94
CA GLY A 90 1.83 1.32 -18.82
C GLY A 90 0.56 0.79 -18.18
N PHE A 91 -0.49 1.61 -18.20
CA PHE A 91 -1.82 1.24 -17.78
C PHE A 91 -2.83 1.61 -18.88
N SER A 92 -3.98 0.95 -18.85
CA SER A 92 -5.09 1.22 -19.75
C SER A 92 -6.37 1.41 -18.95
N VAL A 93 -7.19 2.37 -19.36
CA VAL A 93 -8.49 2.66 -18.77
C VAL A 93 -9.54 2.62 -19.87
N ALA A 94 -10.62 1.89 -19.63
CA ALA A 94 -11.74 1.76 -20.54
C ALA A 94 -13.03 2.20 -19.85
N PHE A 95 -13.81 3.03 -20.54
CA PHE A 95 -15.12 3.49 -20.04
C PHE A 95 -16.22 2.43 -20.21
N ARG A 96 -16.08 1.53 -21.18
CA ARG A 96 -17.05 0.50 -21.53
C ARG A 96 -16.43 -0.89 -21.45
N ASP A 97 -17.23 -1.86 -21.03
CA ASP A 97 -16.86 -3.27 -21.05
C ASP A 97 -16.88 -3.86 -22.48
N MET A 98 -16.48 -5.12 -22.60
CA MET A 98 -16.50 -5.86 -23.88
C MET A 98 -17.91 -6.02 -24.46
N PHE A 99 -18.97 -5.85 -23.65
CA PHE A 99 -20.36 -5.93 -24.06
C PHE A 99 -20.96 -4.54 -24.38
N GLY A 100 -20.15 -3.48 -24.36
CA GLY A 100 -20.56 -2.11 -24.62
C GLY A 100 -21.32 -1.42 -23.47
N ARG A 101 -21.41 -2.06 -22.30
CA ARG A 101 -22.03 -1.47 -21.10
C ARG A 101 -21.08 -0.46 -20.48
N VAL A 102 -21.63 0.61 -19.91
CA VAL A 102 -20.83 1.61 -19.19
C VAL A 102 -20.40 1.01 -17.86
N ASN A 103 -19.12 0.69 -17.76
CA ASN A 103 -18.49 0.11 -16.59
C ASN A 103 -17.03 0.54 -16.59
N PRO A 104 -16.70 1.72 -16.03
CA PRO A 104 -15.33 2.20 -15.99
C PRO A 104 -14.43 1.21 -15.26
N HIS A 105 -13.39 0.73 -15.94
CA HIS A 105 -12.41 -0.19 -15.39
C HIS A 105 -11.03 0.06 -15.99
N GLY A 106 -10.01 -0.41 -15.30
CA GLY A 106 -8.63 -0.27 -15.73
C GLY A 106 -7.82 -1.52 -15.43
N HIS A 107 -6.62 -1.55 -15.99
CA HIS A 107 -5.60 -2.50 -15.58
C HIS A 107 -4.20 -1.96 -15.90
N VAL A 108 -3.24 -2.31 -15.04
CA VAL A 108 -1.82 -2.15 -15.31
C VAL A 108 -1.30 -3.37 -16.06
N ILE A 109 -0.43 -3.15 -17.06
CA ILE A 109 0.18 -4.22 -17.87
C ILE A 109 1.59 -4.52 -17.31
N PRO A 110 1.77 -5.54 -16.46
CA PRO A 110 3.07 -5.90 -15.92
C PRO A 110 3.94 -6.57 -17.00
N ASP A 111 5.23 -6.24 -17.04
CA ASP A 111 6.19 -6.93 -17.91
C ASP A 111 6.45 -8.37 -17.45
N GLN A 112 6.43 -8.60 -16.13
CA GLN A 112 6.76 -9.89 -15.51
C GLN A 112 5.86 -10.19 -14.31
N PRO A 113 4.59 -10.57 -14.52
CA PRO A 113 3.59 -10.73 -13.44
C PRO A 113 3.97 -11.75 -12.36
N TYR A 114 4.85 -12.70 -12.67
CA TYR A 114 5.21 -13.80 -11.76
C TYR A 114 6.53 -13.60 -11.00
N GLN A 115 7.14 -12.42 -11.12
CA GLN A 115 8.42 -12.08 -10.47
C GLN A 115 8.28 -11.04 -9.36
N SER A 116 7.12 -10.95 -8.72
CA SER A 116 6.93 -10.04 -7.56
C SER A 116 6.94 -10.75 -6.22
N THR A 117 7.45 -10.11 -5.18
CA THR A 117 7.44 -10.62 -3.79
C THR A 117 6.11 -10.28 -3.10
N LEU A 118 5.80 -10.90 -1.94
CA LEU A 118 4.56 -10.63 -1.20
C LEU A 118 4.46 -9.14 -0.86
N ILE A 119 5.53 -8.54 -0.35
CA ILE A 119 5.53 -7.10 0.02
C ILE A 119 5.30 -6.21 -1.19
N GLN A 120 5.94 -6.51 -2.33
CA GLN A 120 5.72 -5.72 -3.56
C GLN A 120 4.26 -5.79 -4.00
N ILE A 121 3.68 -6.98 -3.99
CA ILE A 121 2.28 -7.19 -4.39
C ILE A 121 1.33 -6.58 -3.38
N LEU A 122 1.60 -6.68 -2.08
CA LEU A 122 0.81 -6.04 -1.04
C LEU A 122 0.80 -4.51 -1.22
N LEU A 123 1.97 -3.91 -1.44
CA LEU A 123 2.10 -2.47 -1.67
C LEU A 123 1.37 -2.02 -2.93
N VAL A 124 1.56 -2.74 -4.05
CA VAL A 124 0.86 -2.43 -5.31
C VAL A 124 -0.65 -2.59 -5.12
N SER A 125 -1.11 -3.72 -4.59
CA SER A 125 -2.55 -4.00 -4.40
C SER A 125 -3.24 -2.99 -3.50
N LEU A 126 -2.53 -2.44 -2.51
CA LEU A 126 -3.04 -1.41 -1.59
C LEU A 126 -2.71 0.03 -2.05
N ALA A 127 -2.00 0.20 -3.18
CA ALA A 127 -1.58 1.51 -3.65
C ALA A 127 -2.73 2.49 -3.88
N PRO A 128 -3.86 2.10 -4.50
CA PRO A 128 -4.99 3.00 -4.69
C PRO A 128 -5.58 3.50 -3.37
N LEU A 129 -5.63 2.63 -2.35
CA LEU A 129 -6.08 3.00 -1.01
C LEU A 129 -5.09 3.96 -0.34
N LEU A 130 -3.80 3.65 -0.39
CA LEU A 130 -2.75 4.47 0.24
C LEU A 130 -2.67 5.86 -0.39
N ILE A 131 -2.48 5.94 -1.71
CA ILE A 131 -2.35 7.21 -2.43
C ILE A 131 -3.69 7.95 -2.44
N GLY A 132 -4.80 7.24 -2.66
CA GLY A 132 -6.15 7.82 -2.66
C GLY A 132 -6.52 8.47 -1.34
N THR A 133 -6.14 7.87 -0.20
CA THR A 133 -6.41 8.46 1.13
C THR A 133 -5.74 9.82 1.29
N TRP A 134 -4.47 9.94 0.87
CA TRP A 134 -3.77 11.23 0.89
C TRP A 134 -4.37 12.24 -0.09
N LEU A 135 -4.75 11.80 -1.30
CA LEU A 135 -5.41 12.67 -2.27
C LEU A 135 -6.76 13.18 -1.77
N VAL A 136 -7.55 12.34 -1.09
CA VAL A 136 -8.79 12.74 -0.42
C VAL A 136 -8.50 13.78 0.67
N TYR A 137 -7.51 13.52 1.53
CA TYR A 137 -7.11 14.46 2.56
C TYR A 137 -6.71 15.83 1.98
N PHE A 138 -5.84 15.85 0.97
CA PHE A 138 -5.44 17.10 0.30
C PHE A 138 -6.62 17.82 -0.37
N SER A 139 -7.54 17.06 -0.97
CA SER A 139 -8.73 17.64 -1.60
C SER A 139 -9.65 18.29 -0.57
N LEU A 140 -9.83 17.67 0.60
CA LEU A 140 -10.60 18.26 1.70
C LEU A 140 -9.92 19.52 2.27
N MET A 141 -8.59 19.51 2.41
CA MET A 141 -7.83 20.69 2.84
C MET A 141 -8.05 21.87 1.89
N VAL A 142 -8.01 21.65 0.58
CA VAL A 142 -8.31 22.69 -0.43
C VAL A 142 -9.77 23.12 -0.36
N ALA A 143 -10.71 22.17 -0.28
CA ALA A 143 -12.15 22.44 -0.27
C ALA A 143 -12.60 23.29 0.94
N PHE A 144 -11.99 23.08 2.12
CA PHE A 144 -12.31 23.80 3.35
C PHE A 144 -11.40 25.01 3.62
N SER A 145 -10.35 25.22 2.84
CA SER A 145 -9.49 26.39 3.00
C SER A 145 -10.23 27.67 2.57
N PRO A 146 -10.36 28.68 3.46
CA PRO A 146 -10.92 29.97 3.10
C PRO A 146 -9.98 30.78 2.19
N LEU A 147 -8.70 30.40 2.10
CA LEU A 147 -7.70 31.05 1.26
C LEU A 147 -7.80 30.64 -0.21
N CYS A 148 -8.51 29.55 -0.52
CA CYS A 148 -8.67 29.06 -1.88
C CYS A 148 -9.89 29.69 -2.56
N GLU A 149 -9.75 30.07 -3.83
CA GLU A 149 -10.88 30.59 -4.60
C GLU A 149 -12.00 29.55 -4.73
N PRO A 150 -13.27 29.99 -4.84
CA PRO A 150 -14.41 29.09 -4.93
C PRO A 150 -14.29 28.02 -6.02
N ILE A 151 -13.71 28.36 -7.18
CA ILE A 151 -13.56 27.42 -8.29
C ILE A 151 -12.65 26.23 -7.94
N TYR A 152 -11.51 26.47 -7.28
CA TYR A 152 -10.59 25.41 -6.86
C TYR A 152 -11.21 24.53 -5.78
N ARG A 153 -12.04 25.12 -4.90
CA ARG A 153 -12.78 24.38 -3.88
C ARG A 153 -13.79 23.42 -4.51
N ILE A 154 -14.53 23.87 -5.53
CA ILE A 154 -15.48 23.03 -6.29
C ILE A 154 -14.73 21.89 -6.99
N ILE A 155 -13.63 22.19 -7.69
CA ILE A 155 -12.81 21.17 -8.37
C ILE A 155 -12.29 20.14 -7.35
N ALA A 156 -11.82 20.58 -6.18
CA ALA A 156 -11.33 19.70 -5.13
C ALA A 156 -12.45 18.79 -4.58
N VAL A 157 -13.67 19.28 -4.40
CA VAL A 157 -14.81 18.44 -3.98
C VAL A 157 -15.15 17.40 -5.06
N VAL A 158 -15.21 17.80 -6.32
CA VAL A 158 -15.49 16.89 -7.45
C VAL A 158 -14.43 15.80 -7.55
N PHE A 159 -13.15 16.18 -7.43
CA PHE A 159 -12.03 15.25 -7.45
C PHE A 159 -12.04 14.33 -6.22
N CYS A 160 -12.33 14.84 -5.03
CA CYS A 160 -12.49 14.06 -3.80
C CYS A 160 -13.53 12.95 -3.96
N ILE A 161 -14.73 13.31 -4.44
CA ILE A 161 -15.81 12.34 -4.70
C ILE A 161 -15.37 11.29 -5.72
N SER A 162 -14.70 11.73 -6.79
CA SER A 162 -14.18 10.85 -7.83
C SER A 162 -13.18 9.82 -7.29
N VAL A 163 -12.22 10.24 -6.45
CA VAL A 163 -11.26 9.33 -5.81
C VAL A 163 -11.97 8.37 -4.86
N ILE A 164 -12.91 8.84 -4.03
CA ILE A 164 -13.67 7.98 -3.10
C ILE A 164 -14.45 6.88 -3.86
N LEU A 165 -15.00 7.19 -5.03
CA LEU A 165 -15.72 6.21 -5.87
C LEU A 165 -14.83 5.06 -6.36
N ALA A 166 -13.50 5.25 -6.40
CA ALA A 166 -12.53 4.30 -6.93
C ALA A 166 -11.39 3.94 -5.96
N ILE A 167 -11.45 4.35 -4.69
CA ILE A 167 -10.35 4.18 -3.73
C ILE A 167 -10.16 2.72 -3.29
N THR A 168 -11.22 1.93 -3.34
CA THR A 168 -11.22 0.54 -2.87
C THR A 168 -10.37 -0.33 -3.80
N PRO A 169 -9.40 -1.11 -3.26
CA PRO A 169 -8.68 -2.10 -4.04
C PRO A 169 -9.63 -3.05 -4.77
N SER A 170 -9.31 -3.38 -6.02
CA SER A 170 -10.18 -4.24 -6.80
C SER A 170 -10.13 -5.70 -6.29
N THR A 171 -11.17 -6.48 -6.58
CA THR A 171 -11.18 -7.92 -6.24
C THR A 171 -9.97 -8.67 -6.82
N PRO A 172 -9.53 -8.41 -8.08
CA PRO A 172 -8.26 -8.93 -8.59
C PRO A 172 -7.04 -8.60 -7.72
N ASP A 173 -6.92 -7.36 -7.24
CA ASP A 173 -5.79 -6.92 -6.41
C ASP A 173 -5.69 -7.73 -5.12
N ILE A 174 -6.81 -7.89 -4.41
CA ILE A 174 -6.85 -8.66 -3.16
C ILE A 174 -6.57 -10.15 -3.42
N ARG A 175 -7.10 -10.72 -4.51
CA ARG A 175 -6.83 -12.12 -4.90
C ARG A 175 -5.37 -12.35 -5.25
N LEU A 176 -4.68 -11.35 -5.81
CA LEU A 176 -3.28 -11.45 -6.19
C LEU A 176 -2.38 -11.66 -4.95
N ILE A 177 -2.65 -10.96 -3.85
CA ILE A 177 -1.95 -11.14 -2.56
C ILE A 177 -2.05 -12.60 -2.11
N GLY A 178 -3.27 -13.14 -2.06
CA GLY A 178 -3.51 -14.53 -1.64
C GLY A 178 -2.86 -15.56 -2.57
N THR A 179 -2.83 -15.28 -3.88
CA THR A 179 -2.19 -16.15 -4.88
C THR A 179 -0.68 -16.19 -4.68
N VAL A 180 -0.04 -15.04 -4.43
CA VAL A 180 1.41 -14.97 -4.20
C VAL A 180 1.81 -15.66 -2.91
N TYR A 181 1.02 -15.49 -1.84
CA TYR A 181 1.21 -16.23 -0.59
C TYR A 181 1.12 -17.75 -0.80
N LYS A 182 0.11 -18.22 -1.52
CA LYS A 182 -0.06 -19.66 -1.83
C LYS A 182 1.08 -20.24 -2.67
N ASN A 183 1.66 -19.43 -3.56
CA ASN A 183 2.74 -19.87 -4.44
C ASN A 183 4.09 -20.05 -3.73
N ASP A 184 4.41 -19.20 -2.74
CA ASP A 184 5.64 -19.28 -1.95
C ASP A 184 5.39 -18.90 -0.47
N PRO A 185 4.75 -19.80 0.30
CA PRO A 185 4.35 -19.49 1.68
C PRO A 185 5.55 -19.34 2.62
N GLU A 186 6.62 -20.11 2.39
CA GLU A 186 7.85 -20.02 3.21
C GLU A 186 8.49 -18.64 3.08
N TYR A 187 8.67 -18.15 1.85
CA TYR A 187 9.24 -16.82 1.63
C TYR A 187 8.29 -15.70 2.09
N SER A 188 6.98 -15.89 1.90
CA SER A 188 5.96 -14.95 2.35
C SER A 188 5.95 -14.80 3.87
N LEU A 189 6.01 -15.89 4.62
CA LEU A 189 6.13 -15.87 6.08
C LEU A 189 7.43 -15.20 6.54
N TYR A 190 8.54 -15.47 5.85
CA TYR A 190 9.80 -14.77 6.12
C TYR A 190 9.66 -13.25 5.93
N GLN A 191 8.98 -12.79 4.87
CA GLN A 191 8.74 -11.38 4.65
C GLN A 191 7.85 -10.76 5.74
N ILE A 192 6.78 -11.44 6.14
CA ILE A 192 5.90 -10.99 7.25
C ILE A 192 6.70 -10.89 8.55
N PHE A 193 7.52 -11.90 8.85
CA PHE A 193 8.39 -11.89 10.03
C PHE A 193 9.37 -10.70 10.03
N LEU A 194 10.01 -10.40 8.89
CA LEU A 194 10.89 -9.24 8.76
C LEU A 194 10.15 -7.92 8.99
N VAL A 195 8.92 -7.79 8.47
CA VAL A 195 8.09 -6.59 8.69
C VAL A 195 7.75 -6.45 10.17
N ALA A 196 7.31 -7.52 10.83
CA ALA A 196 7.02 -7.51 12.26
C ALA A 196 8.24 -7.12 13.10
N LEU A 197 9.42 -7.66 12.76
CA LEU A 197 10.67 -7.31 13.43
C LEU A 197 11.07 -5.84 13.20
N SER A 198 10.78 -5.30 12.02
CA SER A 198 11.00 -3.88 11.70
C SER A 198 10.08 -2.95 12.50
N PHE A 199 8.82 -3.33 12.67
CA PHE A 199 7.89 -2.62 13.56
C PHE A 199 8.34 -2.68 15.02
N LEU A 200 8.78 -3.84 15.50
CA LEU A 200 9.32 -3.98 16.86
C LEU A 200 10.54 -3.07 17.08
N ALA A 201 11.45 -3.01 16.10
CA ALA A 201 12.62 -2.14 16.17
C ALA A 201 12.24 -0.66 16.18
N LEU A 202 11.27 -0.26 15.35
CA LEU A 202 10.74 1.10 15.38
C LEU A 202 10.11 1.43 16.72
N TRP A 203 9.26 0.53 17.24
CA TRP A 203 8.62 0.70 18.54
C TRP A 203 9.65 0.85 19.67
N ALA A 204 10.66 -0.04 19.73
CA ALA A 204 11.74 0.06 20.71
C ALA A 204 12.57 1.35 20.55
N SER A 205 12.78 1.83 19.31
CA SER A 205 13.50 3.08 19.07
C SER A 205 12.74 4.30 19.59
N VAL A 206 11.41 4.31 19.47
CA VAL A 206 10.60 5.40 19.99
C VAL A 206 10.41 5.31 21.50
N ASP A 207 10.06 4.13 22.01
CA ASP A 207 9.69 3.93 23.41
C ASP A 207 10.91 3.87 24.35
N MET A 208 11.92 3.07 24.00
CA MET A 208 13.09 2.88 24.84
C MET A 208 14.18 3.92 24.57
N LEU A 209 14.45 4.22 23.29
CA LEU A 209 15.54 5.13 22.90
C LEU A 209 15.10 6.60 22.76
N HIS A 210 13.80 6.89 22.87
CA HIS A 210 13.25 8.25 22.79
C HIS A 210 13.59 8.95 21.46
N TRP A 211 13.70 8.20 20.36
CA TRP A 211 13.98 8.74 19.03
C TRP A 211 12.70 9.27 18.38
N TYR A 212 12.46 10.57 18.51
CA TYR A 212 11.35 11.25 17.84
C TYR A 212 11.82 11.88 16.53
N PHE A 213 11.17 11.52 15.43
CA PHE A 213 11.41 12.19 14.17
C PHE A 213 10.48 13.41 14.04
N PRO A 214 10.98 14.54 13.52
CA PRO A 214 10.18 15.75 13.38
C PRO A 214 9.09 15.63 12.30
N LEU A 215 9.23 14.66 11.39
CA LEU A 215 8.37 14.48 10.22
C LEU A 215 7.90 13.04 10.14
N GLU A 216 6.60 12.84 9.93
CA GLU A 216 5.96 11.52 9.95
C GLU A 216 6.57 10.53 8.95
N TYR A 217 6.94 11.02 7.77
CA TYR A 217 7.50 10.17 6.72
C TYR A 217 8.87 9.56 7.08
N LEU A 218 9.59 10.16 8.04
CA LEU A 218 10.86 9.62 8.52
C LEU A 218 10.66 8.33 9.33
N TYR A 219 9.50 8.16 9.97
CA TYR A 219 9.16 6.90 10.64
C TYR A 219 8.97 5.76 9.61
N TYR A 220 8.29 6.03 8.50
CA TYR A 220 8.15 5.04 7.41
C TYR A 220 9.50 4.73 6.75
N PHE A 221 10.34 5.76 6.54
CA PHE A 221 11.68 5.57 6.01
C PHE A 221 12.55 4.72 6.96
N PHE A 222 12.50 4.98 8.27
CA PHE A 222 13.19 4.19 9.27
C PHE A 222 12.74 2.73 9.25
N LEU A 223 11.44 2.47 9.12
CA LEU A 223 10.90 1.12 9.00
C LEU A 223 11.46 0.40 7.76
N ILE A 224 11.55 1.07 6.61
CA ILE A 224 12.17 0.53 5.39
C ILE A 224 13.65 0.20 5.63
N VAL A 225 14.40 1.10 6.28
CA VAL A 225 15.82 0.87 6.62
C VAL A 225 15.98 -0.34 7.52
N CYS A 226 15.19 -0.45 8.61
CA CYS A 226 15.18 -1.61 9.50
C CYS A 226 14.87 -2.90 8.74
N TYR A 227 13.87 -2.88 7.86
CA TYR A 227 13.50 -4.04 7.03
C TYR A 227 14.67 -4.54 6.19
N TYR A 228 15.33 -3.64 5.46
CA TYR A 228 16.49 -4.01 4.65
C TYR A 228 17.69 -4.42 5.51
N ALA A 229 17.93 -3.76 6.63
CA ALA A 229 18.98 -4.12 7.58
C ALA A 229 18.80 -5.57 8.06
N PHE A 230 17.61 -5.94 8.56
CA PHE A 230 17.32 -7.31 8.99
C PHE A 230 17.41 -8.32 7.84
N LYS A 231 16.88 -7.97 6.66
CA LYS A 231 16.95 -8.81 5.46
C LYS A 231 18.40 -9.17 5.12
N TYR A 232 19.30 -8.18 5.06
CA TYR A 232 20.69 -8.41 4.71
C TYR A 232 21.48 -9.05 5.86
N LEU A 233 21.15 -8.74 7.12
CA LEU A 233 21.73 -9.38 8.30
C LEU A 233 21.45 -10.89 8.30
N PHE A 234 20.19 -11.31 8.16
CA PHE A 234 19.85 -12.74 8.11
C PHE A 234 20.47 -13.45 6.90
N LYS A 235 20.52 -12.76 5.74
CA LYS A 235 21.23 -13.29 4.57
C LYS A 235 22.73 -13.50 4.86
N GLY A 236 23.36 -12.57 5.56
CA GLY A 236 24.75 -12.67 6.00
C GLY A 236 24.99 -13.83 6.96
N ILE A 237 24.17 -13.96 8.00
CA ILE A 237 24.22 -15.07 8.97
C ILE A 237 24.10 -16.42 8.25
N MET A 238 23.16 -16.54 7.32
CA MET A 238 22.98 -17.77 6.54
C MET A 238 24.19 -18.10 5.64
N LEU A 239 24.81 -17.08 5.03
CA LEU A 239 26.04 -17.26 4.25
C LEU A 239 27.21 -17.74 5.11
N VAL A 240 27.38 -17.19 6.31
CA VAL A 240 28.42 -17.60 7.26
C VAL A 240 28.16 -19.03 7.76
N TYR A 241 26.92 -19.32 8.18
CA TYR A 241 26.52 -20.64 8.64
C TYR A 241 26.77 -21.71 7.57
N SER A 242 26.35 -21.46 6.31
CA SER A 242 26.59 -22.39 5.21
C SER A 242 28.08 -22.64 4.92
N LYS A 243 28.92 -21.59 4.99
CA LYS A 243 30.38 -21.75 4.84
C LYS A 243 31.00 -22.63 5.95
N ILE A 244 30.53 -22.50 7.20
CA ILE A 244 31.02 -23.32 8.31
C ILE A 244 30.58 -24.78 8.15
N THR A 245 29.33 -25.02 7.78
CA THR A 245 28.77 -26.38 7.68
C THR A 245 29.34 -27.14 6.47
N ILE A 246 29.57 -26.48 5.32
CA ILE A 246 30.18 -27.11 4.14
C ILE A 246 31.63 -27.56 4.41
N LYS A 247 32.37 -26.86 5.28
CA LYS A 247 33.71 -27.31 5.69
C LYS A 247 33.69 -28.60 6.52
N LYS A 248 32.55 -28.96 7.13
CA LYS A 248 32.41 -30.16 7.96
C LYS A 248 31.86 -31.38 7.19
N GLU A 249 31.05 -31.19 6.15
CA GLU A 249 30.51 -32.29 5.33
C GLU A 249 31.27 -32.40 3.99
N LYS A 250 32.19 -33.37 3.88
CA LYS A 250 32.90 -33.71 2.63
C LYS A 250 32.00 -34.32 1.54
N TYR A 251 30.68 -34.37 1.70
CA TYR A 251 29.78 -35.10 0.80
C TYR A 251 28.42 -34.44 0.61
N LYS A 252 28.10 -34.22 -0.67
CA LYS A 252 26.85 -33.78 -1.31
C LYS A 252 26.32 -32.39 -0.89
N PRO A 253 26.33 -31.40 -1.79
CA PRO A 253 25.69 -30.12 -1.52
C PRO A 253 24.18 -30.34 -1.35
N LYS A 254 23.71 -30.38 -0.09
CA LYS A 254 22.30 -30.17 0.21
C LYS A 254 21.96 -28.80 -0.35
N ARG A 255 21.27 -28.78 -1.50
CA ARG A 255 20.80 -27.55 -2.16
C ARG A 255 20.09 -26.70 -1.11
N PHE A 256 20.75 -25.65 -0.62
CA PHE A 256 20.17 -24.59 0.20
C PHE A 256 19.14 -23.85 -0.66
N LYS A 257 17.99 -24.47 -0.87
CA LYS A 257 16.91 -24.03 -1.76
C LYS A 257 15.74 -23.39 -1.02
N ARG A 258 15.86 -23.16 0.29
CA ARG A 258 14.73 -22.72 1.15
C ARG A 258 14.57 -21.22 1.32
N PHE A 259 15.57 -20.39 0.96
CA PHE A 259 15.45 -18.93 1.12
C PHE A 259 15.87 -18.12 -0.11
N ALA A 260 16.42 -18.78 -1.13
CA ALA A 260 16.55 -18.19 -2.45
C ALA A 260 15.24 -18.40 -3.19
N ARG A 261 14.56 -17.30 -3.52
CA ARG A 261 13.32 -17.29 -4.29
C ARG A 261 13.38 -18.30 -5.43
N ARG A 262 12.44 -19.24 -5.46
CA ARG A 262 12.32 -20.12 -6.63
C ARG A 262 11.86 -19.26 -7.79
N ARG A 263 12.65 -19.21 -8.89
CA ARG A 263 12.16 -18.64 -10.14
C ARG A 263 10.88 -19.38 -10.49
N PHE A 264 9.76 -18.66 -10.51
CA PHE A 264 8.48 -19.22 -10.88
C PHE A 264 8.60 -19.81 -12.28
N ARG A 265 8.39 -21.13 -12.40
CA ARG A 265 8.13 -21.75 -13.69
C ARG A 265 6.61 -21.76 -13.82
N PRO A 266 6.01 -21.01 -14.77
CA PRO A 266 4.58 -21.12 -14.99
C PRO A 266 4.26 -22.58 -15.28
N ARG A 267 3.46 -23.20 -14.40
CA ARG A 267 2.73 -24.41 -14.75
C ARG A 267 1.88 -23.98 -15.95
N ARG A 268 2.00 -24.63 -17.12
CA ARG A 268 1.24 -24.27 -18.33
C ARG A 268 -0.21 -23.98 -17.93
N ILE A 269 -0.55 -22.70 -17.82
CA ILE A 269 -1.93 -22.26 -17.64
C ILE A 269 -2.53 -22.52 -19.02
N ARG A 270 -3.46 -23.46 -19.09
CA ARG A 270 -4.22 -23.72 -20.31
C ARG A 270 -4.91 -22.38 -20.60
N TYR A 271 -4.75 -21.83 -21.81
CA TYR A 271 -5.16 -20.48 -22.22
C TYR A 271 -6.65 -20.13 -21.97
N GLU A 272 -7.46 -21.09 -21.49
CA GLU A 272 -8.88 -20.96 -21.19
C GLU A 272 -9.17 -20.27 -19.84
N GLU A 273 -8.24 -20.26 -18.87
CA GLU A 273 -8.51 -19.68 -17.53
C GLU A 273 -8.28 -18.16 -17.44
N VAL A 274 -7.53 -17.56 -18.37
CA VAL A 274 -7.24 -16.11 -18.35
C VAL A 274 -8.37 -15.28 -18.99
N ARG A 275 -9.40 -15.93 -19.55
CA ARG A 275 -10.56 -15.28 -20.20
C ARG A 275 -11.84 -15.25 -19.35
N ARG A 276 -11.81 -15.65 -18.08
CA ARG A 276 -12.97 -15.59 -17.17
C ARG A 276 -12.83 -14.54 -16.09
#